data_AF-A0A8T0ANE3-F1
#
_entry.id   AF-A0A8T0ANE3-F1
#
_cell.length_a   1.000
_cell.length_b   1.000
_cell.length_c   1.000
_cell.angle_alpha   90.00
_cell.angle_beta   90.00
_cell.angle_gamma   90.00
#
_symmetry.space_group_name_H-M   'P 1'
#
loop_
_entity.id
_entity.type
_entity.pdbx_description
1 polymer ?
#
loop_
_entity_poly.entity_id
_entity_poly.type
_entity_poly.pdbx_seq_one_letter_code
_entity_poly.pdbx_strand_id
1 'polypeptide(L)'
;MQTYVYLLVFLHIADGCKLSDYSRITIDASSGGSAVLPCSCADPQATVSNLRWQYRKENVVGGFNDIYPTDETQRFKSRIQLVNAAAPGNFSLHISHLTAEDEGLYQCQDKNQTSNYRLVTLQVKFTATVSTPRPGSGIKTTPSTPRPGSGSKTTPSTPRPVTPKPNGDSLSTPEAGKSLPFIPFAVVTVIILQIIVAVVYCTPQKKMLAEFTTAQLMEMEV
;
A
#
# COMPACT_ATOMS: atom_id res chain seq x y z
N MET A 1 20.87 -0.66 26.27
CA MET A 1 19.72 -1.49 25.86
C MET A 1 18.72 -0.67 25.04
N GLN A 2 18.13 0.39 25.60
CA GLN A 2 17.09 1.19 24.92
C GLN A 2 17.53 1.82 23.58
N THR A 3 18.75 2.34 23.49
CA THR A 3 19.31 2.96 22.25
C THR A 3 19.56 1.96 21.12
N TYR A 4 19.88 0.70 21.45
CA TYR A 4 20.06 -0.37 20.46
C TYR A 4 18.71 -0.79 19.86
N VAL A 5 17.66 -0.79 20.68
CA VAL A 5 16.27 -1.02 20.22
C VAL A 5 15.82 0.11 19.29
N TYR A 6 16.11 1.38 19.61
CA TYR A 6 15.81 2.48 18.69
C TYR A 6 16.61 2.37 17.38
N LEU A 7 17.92 2.06 17.42
CA LEU A 7 18.70 1.85 16.21
C LEU A 7 18.18 0.69 15.35
N LEU A 8 17.72 -0.41 15.96
CA LEU A 8 17.07 -1.52 15.24
C LEU A 8 15.69 -1.13 14.67
N VAL A 9 14.93 -0.30 15.37
CA VAL A 9 13.66 0.28 14.88
C VAL A 9 13.90 1.30 13.77
N PHE A 10 14.99 2.08 13.81
CA PHE A 10 15.43 3.01 12.76
C PHE A 10 16.03 2.30 11.54
N LEU A 11 16.71 1.16 11.72
CA LEU A 11 17.20 0.29 10.63
C LEU A 11 16.07 -0.43 9.90
N HIS A 12 14.88 -0.54 10.48
CA HIS A 12 13.66 -0.96 9.78
C HIS A 12 12.97 0.21 9.07
N ILE A 13 13.50 1.44 9.14
CA ILE A 13 12.95 2.53 8.35
C ILE A 13 13.48 2.45 6.93
N ALA A 14 12.62 1.87 6.08
CA ALA A 14 12.46 2.10 4.65
C ALA A 14 13.70 1.84 3.77
N ASP A 15 14.08 0.56 3.63
CA ASP A 15 14.45 0.13 2.29
C ASP A 15 13.24 0.41 1.39
N GLY A 16 13.38 1.35 0.45
CA GLY A 16 12.29 1.73 -0.44
C GLY A 16 11.71 0.51 -1.17
N CYS A 17 10.47 0.62 -1.67
CA CYS A 17 9.85 -0.49 -2.39
C CYS A 17 10.73 -0.94 -3.57
N LYS A 18 11.08 -2.22 -3.59
CA LYS A 18 11.78 -2.86 -4.72
C LYS A 18 10.81 -3.72 -5.51
N LEU A 19 10.32 -3.20 -6.64
CA LEU A 19 9.48 -3.93 -7.59
C LEU A 19 10.30 -4.73 -8.61
N SER A 20 11.57 -4.35 -8.82
CA SER A 20 12.48 -4.96 -9.78
C SER A 20 12.66 -6.44 -9.47
N ASP A 21 11.93 -7.27 -10.20
CA ASP A 21 12.24 -8.67 -10.41
C ASP A 21 12.60 -8.80 -11.88
N TYR A 22 13.86 -9.17 -12.17
CA TYR A 22 14.34 -9.31 -13.54
C TYR A 22 13.61 -10.44 -14.30
N SER A 23 12.78 -11.22 -13.60
CA SER A 23 11.92 -12.23 -14.18
C SER A 23 10.64 -11.64 -14.76
N ARG A 24 10.29 -12.07 -15.97
CA ARG A 24 8.99 -11.82 -16.58
C ARG A 24 8.01 -12.90 -16.11
N ILE A 25 6.89 -12.48 -15.54
CA ILE A 25 5.83 -13.38 -15.08
C ILE A 25 4.80 -13.54 -16.20
N THR A 26 4.34 -14.77 -16.46
CA THR A 26 3.24 -15.03 -17.39
C THR A 26 2.02 -15.50 -16.61
N ILE A 27 0.86 -14.89 -16.88
CA ILE A 27 -0.43 -15.22 -16.29
C ILE A 27 -1.37 -15.66 -17.40
N ASP A 28 -2.00 -16.81 -17.22
CA ASP A 28 -3.07 -17.30 -18.08
C ASP A 28 -4.43 -16.96 -17.48
N ALA A 29 -5.34 -16.43 -18.28
CA ALA A 29 -6.71 -16.17 -17.88
C ALA A 29 -7.69 -16.51 -19.00
N SER A 30 -8.95 -16.73 -18.66
CA SER A 30 -9.99 -17.05 -19.65
C SER A 30 -10.67 -15.80 -20.18
N SER A 31 -11.02 -15.82 -21.48
CA SER A 31 -11.87 -14.80 -22.09
C SER A 31 -13.21 -14.68 -21.33
N GLY A 32 -13.65 -13.45 -21.08
CA GLY A 32 -14.81 -13.12 -20.25
C GLY A 32 -14.57 -13.19 -18.73
N GLY A 33 -13.44 -13.74 -18.28
CA GLY A 33 -13.07 -13.86 -16.87
C GLY A 33 -12.38 -12.61 -16.31
N SER A 34 -11.63 -12.81 -15.23
CA SER A 34 -10.80 -11.78 -14.60
C SER A 34 -9.39 -12.32 -14.35
N ALA A 35 -8.41 -11.41 -14.27
CA ALA A 35 -7.04 -11.72 -13.90
C ALA A 35 -6.53 -10.76 -12.82
N VAL A 36 -5.57 -11.23 -12.04
CA VAL A 36 -4.80 -10.40 -11.11
C VAL A 36 -3.35 -10.42 -11.56
N LEU A 37 -2.84 -9.26 -11.95
CA LEU A 37 -1.45 -9.05 -12.33
C LEU A 37 -0.64 -8.74 -11.08
N PRO A 38 0.32 -9.60 -10.69
CA PRO A 38 1.06 -9.42 -9.45
C PRO A 38 2.03 -8.24 -9.54
N CYS A 39 1.96 -7.35 -8.55
CA CYS A 39 2.99 -6.35 -8.30
C CYS A 39 3.05 -6.05 -6.81
N SER A 40 4.16 -6.38 -6.17
CA SER A 40 4.34 -6.18 -4.73
C SER A 40 5.81 -5.96 -4.39
N CYS A 41 6.05 -5.22 -3.31
CA CYS A 41 7.39 -5.05 -2.74
C CYS A 41 7.78 -6.29 -1.93
N ALA A 42 9.09 -6.50 -1.75
CA ALA A 42 9.60 -7.48 -0.80
C ALA A 42 9.25 -7.13 0.65
N ASP A 43 9.28 -5.83 1.00
CA ASP A 43 8.80 -5.32 2.28
C ASP A 43 7.29 -5.02 2.20
N PRO A 44 6.44 -5.72 2.98
CA PRO A 44 5.00 -5.49 2.99
C PRO A 44 4.58 -4.10 3.49
N GLN A 45 5.45 -3.39 4.22
CA GLN A 45 5.15 -2.05 4.72
C GLN A 45 5.67 -0.94 3.78
N ALA A 46 6.39 -1.30 2.71
CA ALA A 46 6.92 -0.32 1.77
C ALA A 46 5.81 0.31 0.93
N THR A 47 5.95 1.60 0.65
CA THR A 47 5.01 2.37 -0.17
C THR A 47 5.69 2.88 -1.44
N VAL A 48 4.95 2.94 -2.53
CA VAL A 48 5.35 3.62 -3.76
C VAL A 48 4.55 4.90 -3.86
N SER A 49 5.23 6.04 -3.94
CA SER A 49 4.60 7.37 -3.97
C SER A 49 3.91 7.68 -5.30
N ASN A 50 4.36 7.08 -6.40
CA ASN A 50 3.84 7.36 -7.74
C ASN A 50 3.75 6.08 -8.57
N LEU A 51 2.81 5.21 -8.18
CA LEU A 51 2.55 3.94 -8.86
C LEU A 51 1.92 4.20 -10.24
N ARG A 52 2.46 3.51 -11.24
CA ARG A 52 1.94 3.51 -12.60
C ARG A 52 1.76 2.08 -13.10
N TRP A 53 0.64 1.82 -13.76
CA TRP A 53 0.52 0.67 -14.64
C TRP A 53 0.47 1.11 -16.09
N GLN A 54 1.16 0.36 -16.94
CA GLN A 54 1.17 0.58 -18.37
C GLN A 54 0.91 -0.71 -19.13
N TYR A 55 0.38 -0.57 -20.34
CA TYR A 55 0.04 -1.68 -21.23
C TYR A 55 0.70 -1.49 -22.59
N ARG A 56 1.17 -2.59 -23.16
CA ARG A 56 1.59 -2.70 -24.54
C ARG A 56 1.09 -4.02 -25.13
N LYS A 57 0.47 -3.96 -26.30
CA LYS A 57 0.15 -5.17 -27.05
C LYS A 57 1.43 -5.88 -27.47
N GLU A 58 1.51 -7.18 -27.19
CA GLU A 58 2.68 -7.97 -27.57
C GLU A 58 2.84 -7.98 -29.10
N ASN A 59 4.08 -7.91 -29.58
CA ASN A 59 4.44 -7.84 -31.01
C ASN A 59 4.07 -6.55 -31.77
N VAL A 60 3.62 -5.49 -31.08
CA VAL A 60 3.43 -4.16 -31.69
C VAL A 60 4.66 -3.29 -31.43
N VAL A 61 5.21 -2.70 -32.49
CA VAL A 61 6.26 -1.68 -32.40
C VAL A 61 5.62 -0.38 -31.92
N GLY A 62 5.87 0.00 -30.68
CA GLY A 62 5.28 1.17 -30.05
C GLY A 62 5.66 1.30 -28.58
N GLY A 63 5.24 2.40 -27.94
CA GLY A 63 5.45 2.66 -26.52
C GLY A 63 4.55 1.82 -25.61
N PHE A 64 4.69 2.03 -24.30
CA PHE A 64 3.69 1.63 -23.33
C PHE A 64 2.68 2.77 -23.17
N ASN A 65 1.39 2.45 -23.07
CA ASN A 65 0.34 3.43 -22.76
C ASN A 65 -0.01 3.34 -21.27
N ASP A 66 -0.24 4.48 -20.63
CA ASP A 66 -0.69 4.50 -19.25
C ASP A 66 -2.12 3.96 -19.15
N ILE A 67 -2.33 3.03 -18.22
CA ILE A 67 -3.65 2.47 -17.90
C ILE A 67 -4.09 2.81 -16.48
N TYR A 68 -3.15 3.11 -15.57
CA TYR A 68 -3.41 3.56 -14.21
C TYR A 68 -2.33 4.56 -13.77
N PRO A 69 -2.68 5.65 -13.04
CA PRO A 69 -4.02 6.03 -12.61
C PRO A 69 -4.88 6.65 -13.73
N THR A 70 -4.26 7.02 -14.84
CA THR A 70 -4.92 7.55 -16.03
C THR A 70 -4.91 6.50 -17.11
N ASP A 71 -6.06 6.24 -17.75
CA ASP A 71 -6.18 5.35 -18.90
C ASP A 71 -6.25 6.16 -20.20
N GLU A 72 -5.13 6.19 -20.93
CA GLU A 72 -5.01 6.91 -22.20
C GLU A 72 -5.85 6.28 -23.32
N THR A 73 -6.14 4.99 -23.21
CA THR A 73 -6.84 4.22 -24.24
C THR A 73 -8.36 4.15 -24.02
N GLN A 74 -8.82 4.53 -22.83
CA GLN A 74 -10.18 4.33 -22.31
C GLN A 74 -10.66 2.88 -22.26
N ARG A 75 -9.84 1.90 -22.67
CA ARG A 75 -10.21 0.49 -22.75
C ARG A 75 -10.26 -0.20 -21.39
N PHE A 76 -9.48 0.28 -20.44
CA PHE A 76 -9.34 -0.26 -19.10
C PHE A 76 -10.25 0.45 -18.09
N LYS A 77 -10.84 1.58 -18.50
CA LYS A 77 -11.81 2.35 -17.72
C LYS A 77 -12.91 1.43 -17.15
N SER A 78 -13.13 1.56 -15.84
CA SER A 78 -14.11 0.76 -15.06
C SER A 78 -13.85 -0.75 -14.98
N ARG A 79 -12.81 -1.28 -15.63
CA ARG A 79 -12.47 -2.71 -15.60
C ARG A 79 -11.31 -3.02 -14.67
N ILE A 80 -10.45 -2.04 -14.41
CA ILE A 80 -9.25 -2.19 -13.57
C ILE A 80 -9.44 -1.65 -12.16
N GLN A 81 -8.86 -2.34 -11.18
CA GLN A 81 -8.82 -1.92 -9.78
C GLN A 81 -7.52 -2.41 -9.12
N LEU A 82 -6.97 -1.67 -8.17
CA LEU A 82 -5.90 -2.20 -7.33
C LEU A 82 -6.49 -3.20 -6.33
N VAL A 83 -5.88 -4.38 -6.22
CA VAL A 83 -6.39 -5.47 -5.38
C VAL A 83 -6.48 -5.07 -3.91
N ASN A 84 -5.51 -4.29 -3.41
CA ASN A 84 -5.50 -3.79 -2.05
C ASN A 84 -5.03 -2.32 -2.00
N ALA A 85 -5.85 -1.39 -2.49
CA ALA A 85 -5.51 0.03 -2.51
C ALA A 85 -5.17 0.63 -1.12
N ALA A 86 -5.65 0.00 -0.03
CA ALA A 86 -5.40 0.44 1.34
C ALA A 86 -4.20 -0.25 2.02
N ALA A 87 -3.71 -1.38 1.47
CA ALA A 87 -2.58 -2.09 2.06
C ALA A 87 -1.27 -1.59 1.46
N PRO A 88 -0.27 -1.22 2.28
CA PRO A 88 1.06 -0.94 1.78
C PRO A 88 1.66 -2.20 1.10
N GLY A 89 2.62 -1.98 0.21
CA GLY A 89 3.41 -3.04 -0.41
C GLY A 89 2.72 -3.86 -1.52
N ASN A 90 1.40 -3.78 -1.70
CA ASN A 90 0.68 -4.54 -2.73
C ASN A 90 0.00 -3.63 -3.75
N PHE A 91 0.55 -3.64 -4.96
CA PHE A 91 0.14 -2.83 -6.10
C PHE A 91 -0.43 -3.69 -7.25
N SER A 92 -0.84 -4.92 -6.94
CA SER A 92 -1.38 -5.85 -7.91
C SER A 92 -2.63 -5.28 -8.57
N LEU A 93 -2.73 -5.45 -9.89
CA LEU A 93 -3.83 -4.92 -10.69
C LEU A 93 -4.83 -6.03 -11.01
N HIS A 94 -6.08 -5.85 -10.60
CA HIS A 94 -7.18 -6.68 -11.03
C HIS A 94 -7.78 -6.13 -12.32
N ILE A 95 -7.97 -6.98 -13.32
CA ILE A 95 -8.65 -6.66 -14.59
C ILE A 95 -9.85 -7.58 -14.72
N SER A 96 -11.04 -7.00 -14.92
CA SER A 96 -12.29 -7.74 -15.11
C SER A 96 -12.75 -7.76 -16.57
N HIS A 97 -13.61 -8.72 -16.91
CA HIS A 97 -14.21 -8.87 -18.24
C HIS A 97 -13.15 -8.89 -19.34
N LEU A 98 -12.22 -9.85 -19.23
CA LEU A 98 -11.10 -9.96 -20.15
C LEU A 98 -11.57 -10.24 -21.58
N THR A 99 -10.94 -9.59 -22.53
CA THR A 99 -11.11 -9.85 -23.96
C THR A 99 -9.77 -10.28 -24.58
N ALA A 100 -9.79 -10.85 -25.78
CA ALA A 100 -8.55 -11.29 -26.45
C ALA A 100 -7.58 -10.14 -26.71
N GLU A 101 -8.09 -8.92 -26.80
CA GLU A 101 -7.29 -7.73 -26.99
C GLU A 101 -6.62 -7.23 -25.70
N ASP A 102 -6.98 -7.76 -24.53
CA ASP A 102 -6.26 -7.52 -23.28
C ASP A 102 -4.98 -8.37 -23.19
N GLU A 103 -4.80 -9.34 -24.10
CA GLU A 103 -3.53 -10.04 -24.22
C GLU A 103 -2.39 -9.06 -24.52
N GLY A 104 -1.28 -9.21 -23.79
CA GLY A 104 -0.11 -8.37 -23.97
C GLY A 104 0.78 -8.24 -22.75
N LEU A 105 1.65 -7.25 -22.81
CA LEU A 105 2.66 -6.95 -21.80
C LEU A 105 2.20 -5.79 -20.93
N TYR A 106 2.21 -6.01 -19.63
CA TYR A 106 1.87 -5.05 -18.60
C TYR A 106 3.11 -4.70 -17.78
N GLN A 107 3.24 -3.42 -17.42
CA GLN A 107 4.35 -2.92 -16.61
C GLN A 107 3.82 -2.19 -15.39
N CYS A 108 4.23 -2.64 -14.21
CA CYS A 108 4.08 -1.93 -12.94
C CYS A 108 5.37 -1.17 -12.65
N GLN A 109 5.33 0.14 -12.40
CA GLN A 109 6.52 0.96 -12.22
C GLN A 109 6.33 2.03 -11.15
N ASP A 110 7.38 2.30 -10.38
CA ASP A 110 7.50 3.53 -9.60
C ASP A 110 8.00 4.65 -10.50
N LYS A 111 7.18 5.69 -10.75
CA LYS A 111 7.60 6.80 -11.62
C LYS A 111 8.83 7.54 -11.10
N ASN A 112 9.09 7.50 -9.79
CA ASN A 112 10.25 8.15 -9.20
C ASN A 112 11.55 7.35 -9.39
N GLN A 113 11.45 6.07 -9.75
CA GLN A 113 12.57 5.16 -9.94
C GLN A 113 12.36 4.33 -11.20
N THR A 114 12.80 4.81 -12.36
CA THR A 114 12.49 4.20 -13.66
C THR A 114 12.99 2.75 -13.82
N SER A 115 14.05 2.36 -13.13
CA SER A 115 14.58 0.98 -13.07
C SER A 115 13.82 0.07 -12.09
N ASN A 116 12.88 0.63 -11.33
CA ASN A 116 12.05 -0.06 -10.36
C ASN A 116 10.70 -0.42 -10.99
N TYR A 117 10.69 -1.53 -11.74
CA TYR A 117 9.51 -1.99 -12.45
C TYR A 117 9.42 -3.51 -12.48
N ARG A 118 8.19 -4.00 -12.73
CA ARG A 118 7.90 -5.42 -12.93
C ARG A 118 7.11 -5.60 -14.22
N LEU A 119 7.49 -6.62 -15.01
CA LEU A 119 6.83 -6.97 -16.26
C LEU A 119 5.99 -8.24 -16.10
N VAL A 120 4.75 -8.16 -16.57
CA VAL A 120 3.78 -9.25 -16.54
C VAL A 120 3.18 -9.45 -17.93
N THR A 121 3.27 -10.64 -18.49
CA THR A 121 2.57 -11.02 -19.72
C THR A 121 1.24 -11.66 -19.34
N LEU A 122 0.14 -11.16 -19.90
CA LEU A 122 -1.19 -11.76 -19.77
C LEU A 122 -1.53 -12.49 -21.06
N GLN A 123 -1.89 -13.77 -20.97
CA GLN A 123 -2.36 -14.60 -22.07
C GLN A 123 -3.85 -14.91 -21.87
N VAL A 124 -4.66 -14.71 -22.92
CA VAL A 124 -6.11 -14.89 -22.83
C VAL A 124 -6.54 -16.15 -23.59
N LYS A 125 -6.92 -17.17 -22.84
CA LYS A 125 -7.37 -18.48 -23.36
C LYS A 125 -8.87 -18.47 -23.62
N PHE A 126 -9.27 -18.97 -24.78
CA PHE A 126 -10.67 -19.21 -25.08
C PHE A 126 -11.09 -20.59 -24.60
N THR A 127 -12.04 -20.65 -23.67
CA THR A 127 -12.75 -21.90 -23.37
C THR A 127 -13.90 -22.03 -24.36
N ALA A 128 -13.80 -22.96 -25.31
CA ALA A 128 -14.91 -23.29 -26.20
C ALA A 128 -16.10 -23.72 -25.33
N THR A 129 -17.12 -22.89 -25.26
CA THR A 129 -18.37 -23.26 -24.60
C THR A 129 -19.10 -24.17 -25.58
N VAL A 130 -18.94 -25.49 -25.44
CA VAL A 130 -19.81 -26.44 -26.11
C VAL A 130 -21.22 -26.19 -25.57
N SER A 131 -22.05 -25.56 -26.40
CA SER A 131 -23.46 -25.31 -26.16
C SER A 131 -24.19 -26.65 -26.10
N THR A 132 -24.14 -27.30 -24.94
CA THR A 132 -25.00 -28.44 -24.65
C THR A 132 -26.42 -27.88 -24.49
N PRO A 133 -27.42 -28.31 -25.29
CA PRO A 133 -28.78 -27.81 -25.15
C PRO A 133 -29.32 -28.17 -23.76
N ARG A 134 -29.68 -27.17 -22.96
CA ARG A 134 -30.36 -27.37 -21.68
C ARG A 134 -31.83 -27.72 -21.98
N PRO A 135 -32.34 -28.89 -21.58
CA PRO A 135 -33.78 -29.14 -21.54
C PRO A 135 -34.39 -28.21 -20.50
N GLY A 136 -35.40 -27.44 -20.91
CA GLY A 136 -36.12 -26.53 -20.03
C GLY A 136 -36.84 -27.27 -18.90
N SER A 137 -36.93 -26.63 -17.75
CA SER A 137 -38.01 -26.88 -16.77
C SER A 137 -38.28 -25.59 -16.01
N GLY A 138 -39.56 -25.23 -15.97
CA GLY A 138 -40.06 -23.89 -15.68
C GLY A 138 -40.20 -23.53 -14.19
N ILE A 139 -40.23 -22.20 -13.99
CA ILE A 139 -41.12 -21.39 -13.16
C ILE A 139 -41.82 -22.08 -11.98
N LYS A 140 -41.55 -21.59 -10.75
CA LYS A 140 -42.62 -21.29 -9.79
C LYS A 140 -42.29 -20.08 -8.91
N THR A 141 -43.32 -19.27 -8.75
CA THR A 141 -43.42 -17.89 -8.27
C THR A 141 -43.34 -17.73 -6.73
N THR A 142 -42.90 -16.54 -6.30
CA THR A 142 -42.82 -15.85 -4.98
C THR A 142 -44.09 -15.92 -4.10
N PRO A 143 -44.08 -15.58 -2.77
CA PRO A 143 -44.06 -14.17 -2.30
C PRO A 143 -43.46 -13.88 -0.87
N SER A 144 -43.48 -12.58 -0.54
CA SER A 144 -42.88 -11.73 0.52
C SER A 144 -43.25 -11.91 2.02
N THR A 145 -42.33 -11.42 2.89
CA THR A 145 -42.31 -10.83 4.27
C THR A 145 -43.60 -10.75 5.13
N PRO A 146 -43.54 -10.76 6.49
CA PRO A 146 -43.22 -9.56 7.31
C PRO A 146 -42.43 -9.77 8.63
N ARG A 147 -41.76 -8.69 9.10
CA ARG A 147 -41.25 -8.42 10.47
C ARG A 147 -42.40 -7.83 11.33
N PRO A 148 -42.45 -8.01 12.66
CA PRO A 148 -42.14 -6.89 13.60
C PRO A 148 -41.51 -7.38 14.94
N GLY A 149 -40.55 -6.65 15.55
CA GLY A 149 -40.77 -5.77 16.72
C GLY A 149 -40.52 -6.55 18.04
N SER A 150 -40.09 -6.05 19.19
CA SER A 150 -39.77 -4.71 19.70
C SER A 150 -39.20 -4.91 21.12
N GLY A 151 -38.20 -4.08 21.47
CA GLY A 151 -38.00 -3.43 22.77
C GLY A 151 -38.26 -4.15 24.11
N SER A 152 -37.19 -4.11 24.92
CA SER A 152 -37.12 -3.32 26.16
C SER A 152 -37.60 -3.93 27.51
N LYS A 153 -36.59 -4.21 28.36
CA LYS A 153 -36.36 -3.64 29.72
C LYS A 153 -37.32 -4.04 30.85
N THR A 154 -36.75 -4.42 32.00
CA THR A 154 -36.94 -3.83 33.35
C THR A 154 -36.30 -4.76 34.42
N THR A 155 -35.18 -4.43 35.08
CA THR A 155 -34.98 -3.70 36.39
C THR A 155 -35.04 -4.65 37.62
N PRO A 156 -34.73 -4.23 38.88
CA PRO A 156 -33.41 -4.20 39.55
C PRO A 156 -33.32 -4.95 40.91
N SER A 157 -32.14 -4.95 41.55
CA SER A 157 -32.03 -4.69 43.01
C SER A 157 -30.60 -4.34 43.47
N THR A 158 -30.49 -3.18 44.12
CA THR A 158 -29.42 -2.66 45.03
C THR A 158 -29.82 -3.06 46.48
N PRO A 159 -29.17 -2.71 47.63
CA PRO A 159 -27.92 -1.97 47.93
C PRO A 159 -26.97 -2.62 48.98
N ARG A 160 -25.76 -2.07 49.20
CA ARG A 160 -25.38 -1.24 50.39
C ARG A 160 -23.87 -0.94 50.44
N PRO A 161 -23.46 0.26 50.93
CA PRO A 161 -22.07 0.74 50.96
C PRO A 161 -21.45 0.70 52.36
N VAL A 162 -20.11 0.77 52.46
CA VAL A 162 -19.42 1.22 53.67
C VAL A 162 -18.17 2.02 53.30
N THR A 163 -18.10 3.24 53.82
CA THR A 163 -16.87 4.03 54.01
C THR A 163 -16.87 4.48 55.47
N PRO A 164 -15.70 4.58 56.12
CA PRO A 164 -15.49 5.76 56.96
C PRO A 164 -14.12 6.43 56.76
N LYS A 165 -14.24 7.74 56.53
CA LYS A 165 -13.50 8.94 56.98
C LYS A 165 -11.95 9.09 56.97
N PRO A 166 -11.48 10.35 56.75
CA PRO A 166 -10.08 10.77 56.72
C PRO A 166 -9.62 11.41 58.05
N ASN A 167 -8.35 11.83 58.09
CA ASN A 167 -7.70 12.94 58.81
C ASN A 167 -6.19 12.58 58.80
N GLY A 168 -5.19 13.39 58.49
CA GLY A 168 -5.01 14.84 58.55
C GLY A 168 -3.57 15.06 59.06
N ASP A 169 -2.89 16.06 58.49
CA ASP A 169 -1.81 16.85 59.10
C ASP A 169 -0.32 16.50 58.85
N SER A 170 0.28 17.41 58.06
CA SER A 170 1.50 18.18 58.36
C SER A 170 2.90 17.58 58.12
N LEU A 171 3.42 17.93 56.93
CA LEU A 171 4.63 18.72 56.69
C LEU A 171 5.92 18.40 57.49
N SER A 172 6.91 17.83 56.78
CA SER A 172 8.33 18.20 56.92
C SER A 172 9.10 17.88 55.63
N THR A 173 9.42 18.90 54.84
CA THR A 173 10.65 18.95 54.01
C THR A 173 11.84 19.18 54.96
N PRO A 174 13.13 19.08 54.57
CA PRO A 174 13.72 18.73 53.27
C PRO A 174 14.90 17.72 53.33
N GLU A 175 15.24 17.06 52.23
CA GLU A 175 16.66 16.76 51.96
C GLU A 175 16.94 16.79 50.46
N ALA A 176 17.95 17.58 50.12
CA ALA A 176 18.42 17.85 48.78
C ALA A 176 19.17 16.63 48.20
N GLY A 177 18.49 15.88 47.33
CA GLY A 177 19.12 14.92 46.43
C GLY A 177 19.75 15.65 45.24
N LYS A 178 21.08 15.75 45.24
CA LYS A 178 21.92 16.35 44.19
C LYS A 178 21.46 15.92 42.78
N SER A 179 20.99 16.88 41.99
CA SER A 179 20.79 16.71 40.55
C SER A 179 22.15 16.57 39.87
N LEU A 180 22.38 15.41 39.27
CA LEU A 180 23.57 15.10 38.49
C LEU A 180 23.44 15.78 37.10
N PRO A 181 24.47 16.47 36.56
CA PRO A 181 24.38 17.22 35.31
C PRO A 181 24.51 16.30 34.08
N PHE A 182 23.63 15.31 33.95
CA PHE A 182 23.59 14.38 32.80
C PHE A 182 22.56 14.76 31.73
N ILE A 183 21.73 15.77 32.00
CA ILE A 183 20.77 16.32 31.04
C ILE A 183 21.46 16.91 29.79
N PRO A 184 22.61 17.64 29.84
CA PRO A 184 23.18 18.20 28.63
C PRO A 184 23.71 17.11 27.68
N PHE A 185 24.27 16.02 28.19
CA PHE A 185 24.76 14.93 27.32
C PHE A 185 23.62 14.14 26.69
N ALA A 186 22.54 13.87 27.43
CA ALA A 186 21.36 13.23 26.87
C ALA A 186 20.70 14.12 25.80
N VAL A 187 20.58 15.43 26.05
CA VAL A 187 20.02 16.38 25.08
C VAL A 187 20.92 16.54 23.86
N VAL A 188 22.24 16.64 24.04
CA VAL A 188 23.19 16.77 22.93
C VAL A 188 23.23 15.51 22.07
N THR A 189 23.20 14.32 22.67
CA THR A 189 23.17 13.06 21.90
C THR A 189 21.88 12.90 21.13
N VAL A 190 20.75 13.31 21.72
CA VAL A 190 19.44 13.36 21.05
C VAL A 190 19.48 14.37 19.89
N ILE A 191 19.98 15.59 20.09
CA ILE A 191 20.13 16.58 19.01
C ILE A 191 21.04 16.07 17.89
N ILE A 192 22.18 15.46 18.22
CA ILE A 192 23.11 14.89 17.24
C ILE A 192 22.44 13.76 16.45
N LEU A 193 21.70 12.88 17.11
CA LEU A 193 20.92 11.83 16.42
C LEU A 193 19.91 12.44 15.45
N GLN A 194 19.22 13.52 15.84
CA GLN A 194 18.24 14.20 14.98
C GLN A 194 18.91 14.89 13.79
N ILE A 195 20.10 15.45 13.99
CA ILE A 195 20.92 16.04 12.91
C ILE A 195 21.40 14.93 11.96
N ILE A 196 21.90 13.81 12.46
CA ILE A 196 22.33 12.68 11.62
C ILE A 196 21.16 12.13 10.81
N VAL A 197 20.00 11.93 11.45
CA VAL A 197 18.76 11.54 10.76
C VAL A 197 18.42 12.60 9.69
N ALA A 198 18.31 13.87 10.04
CA ALA A 198 18.03 14.92 9.05
C ALA A 198 19.05 14.94 7.89
N VAL A 199 20.34 14.72 8.14
CA VAL A 199 21.37 14.63 7.09
C VAL A 199 21.15 13.38 6.24
N VAL A 200 20.95 12.20 6.82
CA VAL A 200 20.72 10.95 6.07
C VAL A 200 19.41 11.00 5.25
N TYR A 201 18.38 11.67 5.74
CA TYR A 201 17.10 11.82 5.02
C TYR A 201 17.10 13.00 4.02
N CYS A 202 17.80 14.11 4.30
CA CYS A 202 17.86 15.26 3.40
C CYS A 202 18.99 15.16 2.36
N THR A 203 20.05 14.38 2.58
CA THR A 203 21.11 14.15 1.59
C THR A 203 20.65 13.43 0.32
N PRO A 204 19.82 12.36 0.36
CA PRO A 204 19.33 11.72 -0.87
C PRO A 204 18.42 12.65 -1.67
N GLN A 205 17.64 13.51 -1.00
CA GLN A 205 16.84 14.54 -1.69
C GLN A 205 17.70 15.60 -2.39
N LYS A 206 18.76 16.08 -1.73
CA LYS A 206 19.68 17.06 -2.34
C LYS A 206 20.49 16.46 -3.49
N LYS A 207 20.84 15.18 -3.39
CA LYS A 207 21.56 14.45 -4.44
C LYS A 207 20.70 14.27 -5.70
N MET A 208 19.41 13.95 -5.53
CA MET A 208 18.43 13.88 -6.63
C MET A 208 18.21 15.23 -7.32
N LEU A 209 18.10 16.33 -6.54
CA LEU A 209 17.92 17.67 -7.12
C LEU A 209 19.19 18.15 -7.85
N ALA A 210 20.38 17.81 -7.36
CA ALA A 210 21.64 18.14 -8.02
C ALA A 210 21.82 17.35 -9.33
N GLU A 211 21.52 16.05 -9.34
CA GLU A 211 21.59 15.22 -10.56
C GLU A 211 20.53 15.64 -11.59
N PHE A 212 19.31 16.01 -11.16
CA PHE A 212 18.27 16.54 -12.06
C PHE A 212 18.64 17.92 -12.65
N THR A 213 19.20 18.81 -11.84
CA THR A 213 19.66 20.13 -12.31
C THR A 213 20.83 20.01 -13.31
N THR A 214 21.73 19.04 -13.08
CA THR A 214 22.87 18.79 -13.98
C THR A 214 22.42 18.15 -15.30
N ALA A 215 21.42 17.25 -15.25
CA ALA A 215 20.84 16.63 -16.44
C ALA A 215 20.05 17.64 -17.30
N GLN A 216 19.29 18.55 -16.69
CA GLN A 216 18.55 19.59 -17.41
C GLN A 216 19.45 20.66 -18.03
N LEU A 217 20.61 20.96 -17.43
CA LEU A 217 21.60 21.87 -18.02
C LEU A 217 22.33 21.23 -19.23
N MET A 218 22.57 19.92 -19.21
CA MET A 218 23.17 19.20 -20.35
C MET A 218 22.23 19.09 -21.56
N GLU A 219 20.90 19.08 -21.37
CA GLU A 219 19.93 19.10 -22.49
C GLU A 219 19.72 20.51 -23.09
N MET A 220 20.18 21.57 -22.43
CA MET A 220 20.10 22.95 -22.94
C MET A 220 21.35 23.41 -23.71
N GLU A 221 22.42 22.60 -23.75
CA GLU A 221 23.70 22.93 -24.40
C GLU A 221 23.96 22.12 -25.69
N VAL A 222 22.92 21.53 -26.28
CA VAL A 222 22.94 20.83 -27.58
C VAL A 222 22.06 21.54 -28.60
#